data_AF-C1MK66-F1
#
_entry.id   AF-C1MK66-F1
#
_cell.length_a   1.000
_cell.length_b   1.000
_cell.length_c   1.000
_cell.angle_alpha   90.00
_cell.angle_beta   90.00
_cell.angle_gamma   90.00
#
_symmetry.space_group_name_H-M   'P 1'
#
loop_
_entity.id
_entity.type
_entity.pdbx_description
1 polymer ?
#
loop_
_entity_poly.entity_id
_entity_poly.type
_entity_poly.pdbx_seq_one_letter_code
_entity_poly.pdbx_strand_id
1 'polypeptide(L)'
;MNTIQRVLGHEIDPHKPLIEAGIDSLSMTELGQAIEIDIGVSLPTTVAFDYPTVSAIASFVSDKMGFSTTDTSACCTNAPPRGREFENTYRKSIDLAVVMGIGCRFAGKGKSDSDSLGKFWQLISSGGDAITTVPLDRWDVDTDTTAFGICRRRDPYTERYSRHGSFVSDIDHFDCLFFDVSNAEATAIDPQQRMILKVVVDAMYGAGMTKDLSRGSNTAVYVG
;
A
#
# COMPACT_ATOMS: atom_id res chain seq x y z
N MET A 1 0.84 -0.43 -32.62
CA MET A 1 1.57 -1.70 -32.47
C MET A 1 2.99 -1.66 -33.07
N ASN A 2 3.18 -1.21 -34.32
CA ASN A 2 4.47 -1.32 -35.04
C ASN A 2 5.65 -0.52 -34.42
N THR A 3 5.40 0.61 -33.77
CA THR A 3 6.45 1.51 -33.26
C THR A 3 7.18 0.92 -32.06
N ILE A 4 6.45 0.23 -31.18
CA ILE A 4 6.98 -0.40 -29.95
C ILE A 4 7.85 -1.63 -30.30
N GLN A 5 7.41 -2.46 -31.25
CA GLN A 5 8.18 -3.60 -31.75
C GLN A 5 9.44 -3.17 -32.50
N ARG A 6 9.41 -2.02 -33.19
CA ARG A 6 10.56 -1.45 -33.90
C ARG A 6 11.64 -0.92 -32.96
N VAL A 7 11.26 -0.36 -31.81
CA VAL A 7 12.21 0.12 -30.78
C VAL A 7 12.75 -1.04 -29.96
N LEU A 8 11.93 -2.07 -29.69
CA LEU A 8 12.28 -3.13 -28.72
C LEU A 8 12.80 -4.42 -29.34
N GLY A 9 12.72 -4.59 -30.67
CA GLY A 9 13.33 -5.72 -31.39
C GLY A 9 12.71 -7.10 -31.13
N HIS A 10 11.76 -7.23 -30.19
CA HIS A 10 11.03 -8.46 -29.88
C HIS A 10 9.55 -8.20 -29.56
N GLU A 11 8.72 -9.24 -29.64
CA GLU A 11 7.31 -9.17 -29.20
C GLU A 11 7.21 -9.11 -27.68
N ILE A 12 6.39 -8.17 -27.17
CA ILE A 12 6.16 -7.95 -25.74
C ILE A 12 4.69 -8.19 -25.44
N ASP A 13 4.43 -8.91 -24.36
CA ASP A 13 3.08 -9.08 -23.82
C ASP A 13 2.49 -7.71 -23.41
N PRO A 14 1.34 -7.29 -23.96
CA PRO A 14 0.73 -6.00 -23.67
C PRO A 14 0.41 -5.75 -22.20
N HIS A 15 0.28 -6.80 -21.38
CA HIS A 15 -0.11 -6.73 -19.98
C HIS A 15 1.04 -6.93 -19.00
N LYS A 16 2.24 -7.30 -19.47
CA LYS A 16 3.40 -7.50 -18.61
C LYS A 16 4.11 -6.18 -18.30
N PRO A 17 4.62 -5.97 -17.06
CA PRO A 17 5.45 -4.82 -16.76
C PRO A 17 6.68 -4.72 -17.67
N LEU A 18 6.90 -3.55 -18.25
CA LEU A 18 7.97 -3.25 -19.20
C LEU A 18 9.37 -3.44 -18.59
N ILE A 19 9.53 -3.16 -17.30
CA ILE A 19 10.77 -3.37 -16.56
C ILE A 19 11.09 -4.87 -16.43
N GLU A 20 10.08 -5.71 -16.20
CA GLU A 20 10.21 -7.18 -16.18
C GLU A 20 10.40 -7.78 -17.58
N ALA A 21 10.09 -7.02 -18.63
CA ALA A 21 10.38 -7.37 -20.01
C ALA A 21 11.81 -6.95 -20.43
N GLY A 22 12.61 -6.37 -19.50
CA GLY A 22 14.00 -6.02 -19.75
C GLY A 22 14.22 -4.61 -20.32
N ILE A 23 13.23 -3.72 -20.23
CA ILE A 23 13.40 -2.33 -20.67
C ILE A 23 14.23 -1.54 -19.67
N ASP A 24 15.35 -0.99 -20.13
CA ASP A 24 16.22 -0.09 -19.38
C ASP A 24 15.82 1.39 -19.54
N SER A 25 16.38 2.27 -18.70
CA SER A 25 16.07 3.70 -18.71
C SER A 25 16.39 4.40 -20.05
N LEU A 26 17.32 3.85 -20.83
CA LEU A 26 17.70 4.39 -22.14
C LEU A 26 16.64 4.04 -23.19
N SER A 27 16.27 2.77 -23.27
CA SER A 27 15.19 2.25 -24.14
C SER A 27 13.86 2.94 -23.84
N MET A 28 13.62 3.32 -22.59
CA MET A 28 12.43 4.07 -22.19
C MET A 28 12.39 5.50 -22.75
N THR A 29 13.55 6.14 -22.83
CA THR A 29 13.69 7.49 -23.40
C THR A 29 13.54 7.44 -24.92
N GLU A 30 14.13 6.45 -25.56
CA GLU A 30 13.99 6.20 -27.01
C GLU A 30 12.55 5.89 -27.41
N LEU A 31 11.83 5.12 -26.58
CA LEU A 31 10.41 4.83 -26.79
C LEU A 31 9.54 6.10 -26.68
N GLY A 32 9.81 6.95 -25.69
CA GLY A 32 9.15 8.26 -25.56
C GLY A 32 9.39 9.15 -26.79
N GLN A 33 10.63 9.23 -27.25
CA GLN A 33 11.00 10.01 -28.45
C GLN A 33 10.38 9.41 -29.73
N ALA A 34 10.34 8.09 -29.86
CA ALA A 34 9.72 7.43 -31.01
C ALA A 34 8.19 7.68 -31.06
N ILE A 35 7.52 7.69 -29.90
CA ILE A 35 6.10 8.05 -29.82
C ILE A 35 5.87 9.52 -30.14
N GLU A 36 6.74 10.42 -29.68
CA GLU A 36 6.63 11.85 -29.99
C GLU A 36 6.79 12.12 -31.50
N ILE A 37 7.71 11.41 -32.17
CA ILE A 37 7.92 11.53 -33.62
C ILE A 37 6.73 10.96 -34.42
N ASP A 38 6.20 9.82 -34.00
CA ASP A 38 5.20 9.06 -34.78
C ASP A 38 3.76 9.52 -34.51
N ILE A 39 3.48 9.99 -33.29
CA ILE A 39 2.13 10.33 -32.81
C ILE A 39 2.00 11.82 -32.46
N GLY A 40 3.10 12.56 -32.34
CA GLY A 40 3.09 14.00 -32.06
C GLY A 40 2.76 14.36 -30.60
N VAL A 41 2.77 13.37 -29.69
CA VAL A 41 2.48 13.56 -28.26
C VAL A 41 3.78 13.55 -27.48
N SER A 42 4.10 14.68 -26.84
CA SER A 42 5.23 14.76 -25.92
C SER A 42 4.91 13.99 -24.64
N LEU A 43 5.68 12.92 -24.38
CA LEU A 43 5.54 12.07 -23.21
C LEU A 43 6.67 12.37 -22.20
N PRO A 44 6.34 12.74 -20.96
CA PRO A 44 7.33 12.79 -19.89
C PRO A 44 8.00 11.43 -19.66
N THR A 45 9.27 11.42 -19.30
CA THR A 45 10.03 10.19 -19.01
C THR A 45 9.49 9.39 -17.82
N THR A 46 8.61 9.98 -17.00
CA THR A 46 7.94 9.31 -15.88
C THR A 46 6.77 8.43 -16.31
N VAL A 47 6.25 8.58 -17.54
CA VAL A 47 5.05 7.86 -18.02
C VAL A 47 5.23 6.35 -17.94
N ALA A 48 6.43 5.83 -18.12
CA ALA A 48 6.67 4.38 -18.00
C ALA A 48 6.64 3.86 -16.56
N PHE A 49 6.89 4.73 -15.56
CA PHE A 49 6.72 4.39 -14.15
C PHE A 49 5.25 4.49 -13.74
N ASP A 50 4.55 5.50 -14.23
CA ASP A 50 3.13 5.72 -13.98
C ASP A 50 2.25 4.67 -14.68
N TYR A 51 2.70 4.19 -15.86
CA TYR A 51 2.01 3.24 -16.73
C TYR A 51 2.97 2.11 -17.16
N PRO A 52 3.21 1.10 -16.31
CA PRO A 52 4.27 0.11 -16.52
C PRO A 52 3.98 -0.91 -17.62
N THR A 53 2.87 -0.81 -18.37
CA THR A 53 2.49 -1.79 -19.40
C THR A 53 2.20 -1.09 -20.73
N VAL A 54 2.37 -1.82 -21.84
CA VAL A 54 2.07 -1.29 -23.19
C VAL A 54 0.61 -0.86 -23.30
N SER A 55 -0.31 -1.65 -22.75
CA SER A 55 -1.74 -1.32 -22.76
C SER A 55 -2.03 -0.01 -22.02
N ALA A 56 -1.35 0.23 -20.90
CA ALA A 56 -1.55 1.44 -20.09
C ALA A 56 -1.00 2.70 -20.79
N ILE A 57 0.17 2.60 -21.42
CA ILE A 57 0.72 3.70 -22.24
C ILE A 57 -0.16 3.98 -23.46
N ALA A 58 -0.67 2.94 -24.13
CA ALA A 58 -1.58 3.10 -25.26
C ALA A 58 -2.88 3.81 -24.85
N SER A 59 -3.49 3.42 -23.74
CA SER A 59 -4.68 4.08 -23.20
C SER A 59 -4.41 5.55 -22.86
N PHE A 60 -3.26 5.85 -22.25
CA PHE A 60 -2.86 7.22 -21.90
C PHE A 60 -2.68 8.10 -23.15
N VAL A 61 -2.05 7.57 -24.20
CA VAL A 61 -1.86 8.28 -25.47
C VAL A 61 -3.19 8.49 -26.19
N SER A 62 -4.08 7.49 -26.20
CA SER A 62 -5.43 7.59 -26.77
C SER A 62 -6.28 8.67 -26.08
N ASP A 63 -6.24 8.74 -24.74
CA ASP A 63 -6.92 9.78 -23.96
C ASP A 63 -6.36 11.18 -24.27
N LYS A 64 -5.04 11.32 -24.35
CA LYS A 64 -4.36 12.58 -24.72
C LYS A 64 -4.71 13.07 -26.13
N MET A 65 -4.97 12.14 -27.05
CA MET A 65 -5.34 12.42 -28.43
C MET A 65 -6.86 12.62 -28.62
N GLY A 66 -7.66 12.53 -27.56
CA GLY A 66 -9.10 12.70 -27.62
C GLY A 66 -9.86 11.52 -28.24
N PHE A 67 -9.20 10.37 -28.42
CA PHE A 67 -9.84 9.12 -28.83
C PHE A 67 -10.44 8.44 -27.59
N SER A 68 -11.61 8.91 -27.16
CA SER A 68 -12.42 8.13 -26.23
C SER A 68 -12.97 6.93 -27.00
N THR A 69 -12.36 5.75 -26.82
CA THR A 69 -12.95 4.48 -27.29
C THR A 69 -14.14 4.16 -26.39
N THR A 70 -15.27 4.78 -26.66
CA THR A 70 -16.57 4.22 -26.30
C THR A 70 -16.85 3.06 -27.23
N ASP A 71 -16.38 1.87 -26.85
CA ASP A 71 -17.01 0.62 -27.28
C ASP A 71 -16.92 -0.43 -26.15
N THR A 72 -18.02 -0.48 -25.40
CA THR A 72 -18.70 -1.66 -24.83
C THR A 72 -17.87 -2.75 -24.12
N SER A 73 -17.59 -2.51 -22.83
CA SER A 73 -17.82 -3.54 -21.80
C SER A 73 -18.12 -2.85 -20.48
N ALA A 74 -19.41 -2.82 -20.13
CA ALA A 74 -19.91 -2.25 -18.90
C ALA A 74 -19.63 -3.18 -17.72
N CYS A 75 -18.65 -2.83 -16.89
CA CYS A 75 -18.78 -2.98 -15.43
C CYS A 75 -17.71 -2.13 -14.73
N CYS A 76 -18.17 -1.13 -13.97
CA CYS A 76 -17.43 -0.49 -12.87
C CYS A 76 -16.33 0.54 -13.22
N THR A 77 -16.66 1.68 -13.82
CA THR A 77 -15.81 2.89 -13.74
C THR A 77 -16.64 4.13 -13.45
N ASN A 78 -17.07 4.29 -12.18
CA ASN A 78 -17.38 5.60 -11.63
C ASN A 78 -16.09 6.19 -11.03
N ALA A 79 -15.07 6.43 -11.85
CA ALA A 79 -14.01 7.35 -11.48
C ALA A 79 -14.52 8.76 -11.80
N PRO A 80 -14.62 9.68 -10.82
CA PRO A 80 -15.07 11.03 -11.11
C PRO A 80 -14.04 11.71 -12.05
N PRO A 81 -14.51 12.48 -13.04
CA PRO A 81 -13.62 13.17 -13.98
C PRO A 81 -12.70 14.12 -13.20
N ARG A 82 -11.38 13.91 -13.30
CA ARG A 82 -10.37 14.84 -12.79
C ARG A 82 -10.50 16.15 -13.59
N GLY A 83 -11.00 17.22 -12.94
CA GLY A 83 -10.88 18.58 -13.46
C GLY A 83 -12.16 19.30 -13.89
N ARG A 84 -13.35 19.01 -13.33
CA ARG A 84 -14.43 20.01 -13.36
C ARG A 84 -14.29 20.94 -12.16
N GLU A 85 -14.04 22.22 -12.42
CA GLU A 85 -14.34 23.29 -11.48
C GLU A 85 -15.81 23.15 -11.08
N PHE A 86 -16.05 22.78 -9.83
CA PHE A 86 -17.40 22.64 -9.30
C PHE A 86 -18.00 24.04 -9.16
N GLU A 87 -18.86 24.39 -10.10
CA GLU A 87 -19.69 25.58 -10.02
C GLU A 87 -20.61 25.44 -8.79
N ASN A 88 -20.40 26.39 -7.87
CA ASN A 88 -20.74 26.32 -6.46
C ASN A 88 -22.25 26.50 -6.25
N THR A 89 -23.04 25.46 -6.54
CA THR A 89 -24.44 25.43 -6.13
C THR A 89 -24.49 24.88 -4.71
N TYR A 90 -24.60 25.77 -3.72
CA TYR A 90 -24.75 25.53 -2.28
C TYR A 90 -26.00 24.67 -1.96
N ARG A 91 -26.01 23.39 -2.35
CA ARG A 91 -26.68 22.35 -1.60
C ARG A 91 -25.63 21.83 -0.64
N LYS A 92 -25.84 22.06 0.66
CA LYS A 92 -25.05 21.43 1.74
C LYS A 92 -25.35 19.92 1.68
N SER A 93 -24.77 19.23 0.70
CA SER A 93 -24.66 17.78 0.74
C SER A 93 -23.94 17.47 2.04
N ILE A 94 -24.59 16.70 2.89
CA ILE A 94 -23.85 16.08 3.98
C ILE A 94 -22.97 15.06 3.28
N ASP A 95 -21.71 15.41 3.06
CA ASP A 95 -20.74 14.50 2.49
C ASP A 95 -20.57 13.37 3.51
N LEU A 96 -21.20 12.23 3.20
CA LEU A 96 -21.21 11.06 4.05
C LEU A 96 -19.98 10.22 3.72
N ALA A 97 -19.08 10.07 4.70
CA ALA A 97 -18.02 9.08 4.62
C ALA A 97 -18.56 7.72 5.08
N VAL A 98 -18.32 6.67 4.28
CA VAL A 98 -18.70 5.29 4.60
C VAL A 98 -17.43 4.48 4.85
N VAL A 99 -17.41 3.75 5.96
CA VAL A 99 -16.34 2.79 6.24
C VAL A 99 -16.68 1.49 5.53
N MET A 100 -15.98 1.21 4.44
CA MET A 100 -16.23 0.03 3.60
C MET A 100 -15.53 -1.22 4.11
N GLY A 101 -14.39 -1.07 4.79
CA GLY A 101 -13.61 -2.18 5.33
C GLY A 101 -12.69 -1.72 6.45
N ILE A 102 -12.42 -2.64 7.38
CA ILE A 102 -11.57 -2.40 8.56
C ILE A 102 -10.60 -3.56 8.68
N GLY A 103 -9.31 -3.24 8.70
CA GLY A 103 -8.26 -4.13 9.16
C GLY A 103 -7.78 -3.64 10.53
N CYS A 104 -7.46 -4.57 11.43
CA CYS A 104 -6.89 -4.19 12.73
C CYS A 104 -5.98 -5.28 13.27
N ARG A 105 -5.01 -4.86 14.09
CA ARG A 105 -4.12 -5.74 14.84
C ARG A 105 -4.00 -5.18 16.24
N PHE A 106 -4.51 -5.91 17.22
CA PHE A 106 -4.39 -5.57 18.63
C PHE A 106 -3.83 -6.77 19.40
N ALA A 107 -3.13 -6.48 20.49
CA ALA A 107 -2.79 -7.49 21.46
C ALA A 107 -4.06 -8.14 22.02
N GLY A 108 -3.97 -9.43 22.35
CA GLY A 108 -5.08 -10.14 22.96
C GLY A 108 -4.66 -10.84 24.24
N LYS A 109 -5.49 -11.78 24.71
CA LYS A 109 -5.27 -12.44 25.99
C LYS A 109 -4.17 -13.50 25.85
N GLY A 110 -3.05 -13.31 26.55
CA GLY A 110 -1.91 -14.22 26.48
C GLY A 110 -1.22 -14.15 25.12
N LYS A 111 -1.11 -15.29 24.42
CA LYS A 111 -0.53 -15.36 23.06
C LYS A 111 -1.56 -15.32 21.93
N SER A 112 -2.85 -15.09 22.26
CA SER A 112 -3.91 -15.03 21.27
C SER A 112 -4.21 -13.59 20.89
N ASP A 113 -3.49 -13.07 19.90
CA ASP A 113 -3.70 -11.72 19.38
C ASP A 113 -5.10 -11.52 18.76
N SER A 114 -5.57 -10.28 18.82
CA SER A 114 -6.81 -9.84 18.15
C SER A 114 -6.47 -9.37 16.74
N ASP A 115 -6.33 -10.35 15.84
CA ASP A 115 -6.00 -10.16 14.43
C ASP A 115 -7.21 -9.89 13.52
N SER A 116 -8.41 -9.78 14.09
CA SER A 116 -9.62 -9.53 13.33
C SER A 116 -10.59 -8.76 14.20
N LEU A 117 -11.51 -8.04 13.55
CA LEU A 117 -12.56 -7.30 14.25
C LEU A 117 -13.41 -8.21 15.14
N GLY A 118 -13.65 -9.45 14.70
CA GLY A 118 -14.38 -10.45 15.49
C GLY A 118 -13.67 -10.84 16.78
N LYS A 119 -12.37 -11.16 16.72
CA LYS A 119 -11.58 -11.46 17.93
C LYS A 119 -11.45 -10.25 18.84
N PHE A 120 -11.26 -9.06 18.27
CA PHE A 120 -11.20 -7.81 19.03
C PHE A 120 -12.52 -7.53 19.76
N TRP A 121 -13.66 -7.71 19.07
CA TRP A 121 -14.97 -7.59 19.68
C TRP A 121 -15.18 -8.62 20.78
N GLN A 122 -14.76 -9.86 20.58
CA GLN A 122 -14.82 -10.91 21.59
C GLN A 122 -14.00 -10.53 22.84
N LEU A 123 -12.80 -9.98 22.66
CA LEU A 123 -11.95 -9.53 23.77
C LEU A 123 -12.68 -8.45 24.60
N ILE A 124 -13.21 -7.42 23.95
CA ILE A 124 -13.89 -6.32 24.65
C ILE A 124 -15.20 -6.77 25.29
N SER A 125 -16.04 -7.48 24.54
CA SER A 125 -17.35 -7.93 25.03
C SER A 125 -17.25 -8.95 26.18
N SER A 126 -16.17 -9.71 26.25
CA SER A 126 -15.87 -10.61 27.37
C SER A 126 -15.18 -9.92 28.56
N GLY A 127 -14.84 -8.63 28.46
CA GLY A 127 -14.07 -7.91 29.46
C GLY A 127 -12.63 -8.45 29.62
N GLY A 128 -12.06 -8.97 28.54
CA GLY A 128 -10.73 -9.58 28.54
C GLY A 128 -9.61 -8.55 28.69
N ASP A 129 -8.62 -8.89 29.53
CA ASP A 129 -7.40 -8.12 29.71
C ASP A 129 -6.26 -8.71 28.86
N ALA A 130 -5.62 -7.86 28.05
CA ALA A 130 -4.48 -8.18 27.19
C ALA A 130 -3.13 -7.76 27.80
N ILE A 131 -3.14 -7.17 29.00
CA ILE A 131 -1.92 -6.76 29.68
C ILE A 131 -1.12 -7.99 30.08
N THR A 132 0.13 -8.01 29.65
CA THR A 132 1.12 -9.04 29.97
C THR A 132 2.39 -8.40 30.48
N THR A 133 3.30 -9.19 31.03
CA THR A 133 4.67 -8.74 31.25
C THR A 133 5.36 -8.52 29.91
N VAL A 134 6.27 -7.56 29.83
CA VAL A 134 7.07 -7.35 28.61
C VAL A 134 7.69 -8.68 28.14
N PRO A 135 7.42 -9.12 26.90
CA PRO A 135 8.03 -10.33 26.36
C PRO A 135 9.56 -10.19 26.26
N LEU A 136 10.28 -11.28 26.54
CA LEU A 136 11.75 -11.32 26.41
C LEU A 136 12.22 -11.05 24.98
N ASP A 137 11.39 -11.36 23.98
CA ASP A 137 11.65 -11.07 22.56
C ASP A 137 11.61 -9.56 22.23
N ARG A 138 11.23 -8.70 23.19
CA ARG A 138 11.24 -7.24 23.06
C ARG A 138 12.47 -6.66 23.74
N TRP A 139 12.54 -6.79 25.06
CA TRP A 139 13.72 -6.47 25.87
C TRP A 139 13.58 -7.15 27.24
N ASP A 140 14.70 -7.35 27.90
CA ASP A 140 14.71 -7.87 29.27
C ASP A 140 14.51 -6.73 30.27
N VAL A 141 13.39 -6.74 30.98
CA VAL A 141 13.04 -5.71 31.98
C VAL A 141 13.99 -5.70 33.18
N ASP A 142 14.64 -6.83 33.49
CA ASP A 142 15.53 -6.95 34.64
C ASP A 142 16.99 -6.59 34.31
N THR A 143 17.38 -6.72 33.04
CA THR A 143 18.75 -6.45 32.59
C THR A 143 18.87 -5.11 31.84
N ASP A 144 17.88 -4.78 31.00
CA ASP A 144 17.93 -3.64 30.09
C ASP A 144 17.22 -2.41 30.69
N THR A 145 17.96 -1.67 31.52
CA THR A 145 17.51 -0.35 32.02
C THR A 145 17.65 0.77 30.97
N THR A 146 18.15 0.44 29.77
CA THR A 146 18.46 1.40 28.69
C THR A 146 17.46 1.43 27.54
N ALA A 147 16.49 0.50 27.49
CA ALA A 147 15.50 0.37 26.41
C ALA A 147 14.69 1.64 26.07
N PHE A 148 14.68 2.66 26.95
CA PHE A 148 14.01 3.94 26.73
C PHE A 148 14.94 5.11 26.35
N GLY A 149 16.21 4.85 25.99
CA GLY A 149 17.15 5.89 25.55
C GLY A 149 17.58 6.88 26.63
N ILE A 150 17.27 6.59 27.91
CA ILE A 150 17.68 7.41 29.05
C ILE A 150 18.96 6.82 29.63
N CYS A 151 20.11 7.37 29.24
CA CYS A 151 21.42 7.08 29.83
C CYS A 151 21.56 7.67 31.25
N ARG A 152 20.62 7.37 32.15
CA ARG A 152 20.81 7.58 33.59
C ARG A 152 20.71 6.24 34.26
N ARG A 153 21.80 5.87 34.94
CA ARG A 153 21.87 4.74 35.86
C ARG A 153 20.89 5.00 36.99
N ARG A 154 19.65 4.60 36.75
CA ARG A 154 18.50 4.83 37.60
C ARG A 154 18.54 3.79 38.72
N ASP A 155 18.27 4.20 39.96
CA ASP A 155 18.37 3.29 41.10
C ASP A 155 17.24 2.24 41.04
N PRO A 156 17.56 0.94 40.91
CA PRO A 156 16.57 -0.13 40.76
C PRO A 156 15.65 -0.30 41.98
N TYR A 157 16.00 0.28 43.13
CA TYR A 157 15.16 0.25 44.33
C TYR A 157 14.11 1.35 44.38
N THR A 158 14.31 2.46 43.66
CA THR A 158 13.47 3.67 43.78
C THR A 158 12.68 4.01 42.52
N GLU A 159 13.13 3.60 41.32
CA GLU A 159 12.48 3.97 40.06
C GLU A 159 12.17 2.72 39.22
N ARG A 160 11.05 2.04 39.53
CA ARG A 160 10.58 0.86 38.80
C ARG A 160 9.85 1.27 37.51
N TYR A 161 10.35 0.82 36.36
CA TYR A 161 9.60 0.91 35.10
C TYR A 161 8.33 0.07 35.16
N SER A 162 7.31 0.44 34.38
CA SER A 162 6.16 -0.45 34.17
C SER A 162 6.68 -1.74 33.53
N ARG A 163 6.50 -2.86 34.22
CA ARG A 163 6.85 -4.20 33.73
C ARG A 163 5.75 -4.81 32.87
N HIS A 164 4.64 -4.09 32.75
CA HIS A 164 3.42 -4.55 32.13
C HIS A 164 3.04 -3.65 30.97
N GLY A 165 2.57 -4.29 29.90
CA GLY A 165 2.12 -3.63 28.69
C GLY A 165 1.29 -4.59 27.85
N SER A 166 0.73 -4.07 26.77
CA SER A 166 -0.05 -4.85 25.82
C SER A 166 0.77 -4.96 24.55
N PHE A 167 1.13 -6.19 24.15
CA PHE A 167 2.09 -6.44 23.08
C PHE A 167 1.47 -7.29 21.98
N VAL A 168 1.61 -6.84 20.75
CA VAL A 168 1.30 -7.64 19.57
C VAL A 168 2.42 -8.67 19.39
N SER A 169 2.03 -9.94 19.31
CA SER A 169 2.88 -11.09 19.03
C SER A 169 3.33 -11.07 17.57
N ASP A 170 4.43 -11.76 17.26
CA ASP A 170 4.86 -11.98 15.88
C ASP A 170 5.01 -10.70 15.02
N ILE A 171 5.38 -9.57 15.64
CA ILE A 171 5.54 -8.27 14.96
C ILE A 171 6.57 -8.33 13.81
N ASP A 172 7.51 -9.26 13.91
CA ASP A 172 8.57 -9.48 12.93
C ASP A 172 8.15 -10.38 11.78
N HIS A 173 6.95 -10.99 11.82
CA HIS A 173 6.45 -11.88 10.78
C HIS A 173 5.79 -11.10 9.63
N PHE A 174 6.31 -11.32 8.43
CA PHE A 174 5.88 -10.65 7.21
C PHE A 174 5.93 -11.60 6.01
N ASP A 175 4.90 -11.56 5.17
CA ASP A 175 4.83 -12.37 3.95
C ASP A 175 5.54 -11.65 2.81
N CYS A 176 6.85 -11.87 2.72
CA CYS A 176 7.70 -11.27 1.70
C CYS A 176 7.20 -11.53 0.26
N LEU A 177 6.73 -12.75 -0.03
CA LEU A 177 6.29 -13.13 -1.37
C LEU A 177 4.99 -12.44 -1.76
N PHE A 178 4.05 -12.29 -0.83
CA PHE A 178 2.79 -11.61 -1.10
C PHE A 178 2.98 -10.13 -1.47
N PHE A 179 3.92 -9.46 -0.80
CA PHE A 179 4.22 -8.04 -1.03
C PHE A 179 5.29 -7.79 -2.08
N ASP A 180 5.84 -8.84 -2.69
CA ASP A 180 6.95 -8.76 -3.67
C ASP A 180 8.19 -8.03 -3.10
N VAL A 181 8.50 -8.33 -1.84
CA VAL A 181 9.64 -7.77 -1.09
C VAL A 181 10.66 -8.89 -0.84
N SER A 182 11.94 -8.61 -1.05
CA SER A 182 12.98 -9.61 -0.76
C SER A 182 13.17 -9.82 0.75
N ASN A 183 13.66 -10.99 1.19
CA ASN A 183 13.94 -11.22 2.62
C ASN A 183 14.97 -10.23 3.21
N ALA A 184 15.97 -9.84 2.41
CA ALA A 184 16.98 -8.88 2.82
C ALA A 184 16.36 -7.49 3.05
N GLU A 185 15.48 -7.08 2.15
CA GLU A 185 14.74 -5.82 2.26
C GLU A 185 13.75 -5.85 3.43
N ALA A 186 12.96 -6.91 3.57
CA ALA A 186 11.98 -7.06 4.66
C ALA A 186 12.61 -6.97 6.05
N THR A 187 13.87 -7.40 6.20
CA THR A 187 14.63 -7.29 7.45
C THR A 187 14.97 -5.83 7.80
N ALA A 188 15.11 -4.96 6.80
CA ALA A 188 15.41 -3.54 6.98
C ALA A 188 14.15 -2.68 7.15
N ILE A 189 12.97 -3.18 6.77
CA ILE A 189 11.71 -2.45 6.91
C ILE A 189 11.26 -2.46 8.39
N ASP A 190 10.93 -1.28 8.92
CA ASP A 190 10.35 -1.11 10.25
C ASP A 190 9.12 -2.04 10.43
N PRO A 191 9.04 -2.84 11.51
CA PRO A 191 7.87 -3.67 11.80
C PRO A 191 6.53 -2.93 11.70
N GLN A 192 6.47 -1.63 12.02
CA GLN A 192 5.25 -0.81 11.89
C GLN A 192 4.81 -0.65 10.43
N GLN A 193 5.75 -0.41 9.52
CA GLN A 193 5.45 -0.32 8.08
C GLN A 193 4.98 -1.66 7.53
N ARG A 194 5.63 -2.76 7.93
CA ARG A 194 5.21 -4.13 7.59
C ARG A 194 3.80 -4.44 8.12
N MET A 195 3.49 -3.98 9.32
CA MET A 195 2.16 -4.15 9.92
C MET A 195 1.08 -3.35 9.17
N ILE A 196 1.37 -2.10 8.81
CA ILE A 196 0.44 -1.26 8.03
C ILE A 196 0.10 -1.94 6.71
N LEU A 197 1.09 -2.49 5.99
CA LEU A 197 0.84 -3.20 4.74
C LEU A 197 -0.13 -4.38 4.91
N LYS A 198 0.04 -5.19 5.96
CA LYS A 198 -0.86 -6.30 6.30
C LYS A 198 -2.27 -5.81 6.62
N VAL A 199 -2.39 -4.78 7.44
CA VAL A 199 -3.67 -4.21 7.88
C VAL A 199 -4.43 -3.57 6.72
N VAL A 200 -3.74 -2.90 5.81
CA VAL A 200 -4.34 -2.32 4.60
C VAL A 200 -4.94 -3.42 3.73
N VAL A 201 -4.23 -4.53 3.54
CA VAL A 201 -4.73 -5.67 2.77
C VAL A 201 -6.01 -6.25 3.39
N ASP A 202 -6.03 -6.45 4.70
CA ASP A 202 -7.23 -6.92 5.40
C ASP A 202 -8.41 -5.94 5.26
N ALA A 203 -8.14 -4.63 5.37
CA ALA A 203 -9.15 -3.59 5.18
C ALA A 203 -9.71 -3.58 3.75
N MET A 204 -8.84 -3.73 2.76
CA MET A 204 -9.20 -3.81 1.35
C MET A 204 -10.07 -5.05 1.07
N TYR A 205 -9.69 -6.22 1.60
CA TYR A 205 -10.51 -7.43 1.49
C TYR A 205 -11.87 -7.26 2.18
N GLY A 206 -11.92 -6.64 3.36
CA GLY A 206 -13.17 -6.31 4.05
C GLY A 206 -14.07 -5.39 3.24
N ALA A 207 -13.49 -4.50 2.42
CA ALA A 207 -14.20 -3.63 1.49
C ALA A 207 -14.55 -4.29 0.15
N GLY A 208 -14.16 -5.56 -0.08
CA GLY A 208 -14.33 -6.24 -1.36
C GLY A 208 -13.45 -5.67 -2.49
N MET A 209 -12.36 -4.98 -2.14
CA MET A 209 -11.42 -4.41 -3.12
C MET A 209 -10.34 -5.42 -3.50
N THR A 210 -9.90 -5.36 -4.77
CA THR A 210 -8.78 -6.15 -5.28
C THR A 210 -7.62 -5.25 -5.69
N LYS A 211 -6.41 -5.82 -5.78
CA LYS A 211 -5.20 -5.08 -6.20
C LYS A 211 -5.43 -4.36 -7.54
N ASP A 212 -6.05 -5.03 -8.51
CA ASP A 212 -6.29 -4.46 -9.84
C ASP A 212 -7.29 -3.31 -9.83
N LEU A 213 -8.33 -3.38 -9.00
CA LEU A 213 -9.30 -2.29 -8.83
C LEU A 213 -8.68 -1.05 -8.18
N SER A 214 -7.65 -1.24 -7.36
CA SER A 214 -7.00 -0.15 -6.62
C SER A 214 -5.85 0.51 -7.37
N ARG A 215 -5.21 -0.19 -8.32
CA ARG A 215 -4.08 0.35 -9.09
C ARG A 215 -4.52 1.54 -9.94
N GLY A 216 -3.80 2.66 -9.85
CA GLY A 216 -4.09 3.88 -10.60
C GLY A 216 -5.35 4.62 -10.14
N SER A 217 -6.02 4.16 -9.09
CA SER A 217 -7.22 4.80 -8.54
C SER A 217 -6.89 6.13 -7.84
N ASN A 218 -7.88 6.98 -7.66
CA ASN A 218 -7.75 8.23 -6.92
C ASN A 218 -7.80 8.00 -5.39
N THR A 219 -6.88 7.18 -4.88
CA THR A 219 -6.80 6.78 -3.48
C THR A 219 -5.72 7.56 -2.74
N ALA A 220 -6.07 8.15 -1.59
CA ALA A 220 -5.12 8.79 -0.69
C ALA A 220 -4.85 7.89 0.53
N VAL A 221 -3.62 7.94 1.05
CA VAL A 221 -3.20 7.20 2.24
C VAL A 221 -2.84 8.19 3.34
N TYR A 222 -3.42 8.01 4.53
CA TYR A 222 -3.17 8.82 5.71
C TYR A 222 -2.69 7.91 6.84
N VAL A 223 -1.54 8.22 7.44
CA VAL A 223 -0.89 7.44 8.51
C VAL A 223 -0.50 8.40 9.65
N GLY A 224 -0.64 7.97 10.90
CA GLY A 224 -0.30 8.74 12.09
C GLY A 224 0.34 7.89 13.17
#